data_AF-K0SHU8-F1
#
_entry.id   AF-K0SHU8-F1
#
_cell.length_a   1.000
_cell.length_b   1.000
_cell.length_c   1.000
_cell.angle_alpha   90.00
_cell.angle_beta   90.00
_cell.angle_gamma   90.00
#
_symmetry.space_group_name_H-M   'P 1'
#
loop_
_entity.id
_entity.type
_entity.pdbx_description
1 polymer ?
#
loop_
_entity_poly.entity_id
_entity_poly.type
_entity_poly.pdbx_seq_one_letter_code
_entity_poly.pdbx_strand_id
1 'polypeptide(L)'
;MDPAKAEALAGPFFGLSLFPYLGFLYLLNVDENNTPKGVVVGFATCLLFVFLTIPAAIAAKLLYGVSLADSDWLHGSAESLLTITNLVTVVAFRQALGYKQEVANDVTSAAPPESLLSYDPMAKLVGLLTFAAFLTAFFPAIDGPAVHTPYLGGFMDIPSALLWDSPHPEPDNALTVATWIIHISSLWKGLTWGLLPLHTSGIVACTSHLFYNSIPVLVPLQAFLTCVGNTTAGYAAWRVAVGNGWRPPAEVPLLNSFLPDGSIEQDALENKALESQSLVGFEDLGEALAQDNDATFIVKLFAGCAVASYAIKYGEVWFDFPFEGGLGLSLAFIFVPSLLNAYKWYRRGQDPTFDGWF
;
A
#
# COMPACT_ATOMS: atom_id res chain seq x y z
N MET A 1 -4.01 -14.04 -22.60
CA MET A 1 -3.04 -14.87 -21.84
C MET A 1 -3.86 -15.78 -20.96
N ASP A 2 -3.51 -17.05 -20.82
CA ASP A 2 -4.21 -18.00 -19.94
C ASP A 2 -3.92 -17.68 -18.46
N PRO A 3 -4.90 -17.79 -17.53
CA PRO A 3 -4.71 -17.49 -16.11
C PRO A 3 -3.58 -18.27 -15.44
N ALA A 4 -3.45 -19.57 -15.71
CA ALA A 4 -2.40 -20.38 -15.10
C ALA A 4 -1.01 -19.96 -15.62
N LYS A 5 -0.90 -19.57 -16.90
CA LYS A 5 0.33 -19.00 -17.45
C LYS A 5 0.68 -17.64 -16.83
N ALA A 6 -0.32 -16.81 -16.53
CA ALA A 6 -0.12 -15.52 -15.88
C ALA A 6 0.37 -15.70 -14.43
N GLU A 7 -0.25 -16.58 -13.65
CA GLU A 7 0.19 -16.94 -12.30
C GLU A 7 1.63 -17.48 -12.31
N ALA A 8 1.95 -18.40 -13.24
CA ALA A 8 3.29 -18.96 -13.37
C ALA A 8 4.36 -17.92 -13.73
N LEU A 9 4.00 -16.88 -14.49
CA LEU A 9 4.90 -15.77 -14.80
C LEU A 9 5.08 -14.81 -13.63
N ALA A 10 4.04 -14.61 -12.82
CA ALA A 10 4.04 -13.71 -11.67
C ALA A 10 4.84 -14.25 -10.48
N GLY A 11 4.74 -15.55 -10.20
CA GLY A 11 5.37 -16.20 -9.04
C GLY A 11 6.86 -15.88 -8.86
N PRO A 12 7.70 -16.01 -9.90
CA PRO A 12 9.12 -15.66 -9.81
C PRO A 12 9.37 -14.19 -9.46
N PHE A 13 8.58 -13.24 -9.99
CA PHE A 13 8.74 -11.82 -9.65
C PHE A 13 8.38 -11.54 -8.19
N PHE A 14 7.31 -12.15 -7.67
CA PHE A 14 6.97 -12.03 -6.25
C PHE A 14 8.03 -12.68 -5.34
N GLY A 15 8.58 -13.83 -5.72
CA GLY A 15 9.67 -14.46 -4.97
C GLY A 15 10.95 -13.62 -4.98
N LEU A 16 11.32 -13.07 -6.15
CA LEU A 16 12.50 -12.22 -6.31
C LEU A 16 12.36 -10.87 -5.61
N SER A 17 11.14 -10.33 -5.50
CA SER A 17 10.89 -9.03 -4.86
C SER A 17 11.17 -9.05 -3.35
N LEU A 18 11.23 -10.22 -2.71
CA LEU A 18 11.53 -10.36 -1.28
C LEU A 18 12.96 -9.91 -0.96
N PHE A 19 13.94 -10.23 -1.79
CA PHE A 19 15.34 -9.86 -1.55
C PHE A 19 15.57 -8.34 -1.43
N PRO A 20 15.16 -7.51 -2.42
CA PRO A 20 15.30 -6.07 -2.28
C PRO A 20 14.43 -5.50 -1.16
N TYR A 21 13.31 -6.12 -0.82
CA TYR A 21 12.47 -5.70 0.31
C TYR A 21 13.15 -5.91 1.67
N LEU A 22 13.81 -7.05 1.86
CA LEU A 22 14.60 -7.30 3.07
C LEU A 22 15.79 -6.33 3.17
N GLY A 23 16.44 -6.02 2.04
CA GLY A 23 17.46 -4.98 1.96
C GLY A 23 16.92 -3.61 2.35
N PHE A 24 15.74 -3.25 1.83
CA PHE A 24 15.02 -2.04 2.22
C PHE A 24 14.76 -1.97 3.72
N LEU A 25 14.20 -3.01 4.34
CA LEU A 25 13.93 -3.04 5.78
C LEU A 25 15.19 -2.93 6.63
N TYR A 26 16.27 -3.62 6.22
CA TYR A 26 17.56 -3.53 6.89
C TYR A 26 18.10 -2.10 6.87
N LEU A 27 18.16 -1.49 5.69
CA LEU A 27 18.65 -0.12 5.50
C LEU A 27 17.75 0.91 6.17
N LEU A 28 16.43 0.69 6.19
CA LEU A 28 15.49 1.57 6.88
C LEU A 28 15.74 1.58 8.40
N ASN A 29 16.24 0.48 8.98
CA ASN A 29 16.42 0.34 10.42
C ASN A 29 17.84 0.68 10.92
N VAL A 30 18.77 1.06 10.04
CA VAL A 30 20.11 1.52 10.46
C VAL A 30 19.99 2.83 11.25
N ASP A 31 20.86 3.01 12.23
CA ASP A 31 20.77 4.14 13.17
C ASP A 31 20.97 5.49 12.47
N GLU A 32 21.79 5.51 11.41
CA GLU A 32 22.08 6.70 10.60
C GLU A 32 20.84 7.28 9.92
N ASN A 33 19.87 6.43 9.55
CA ASN A 33 18.63 6.87 8.90
C ASN A 33 17.63 7.49 9.88
N ASN A 34 17.87 7.38 11.19
CA ASN A 34 17.05 7.95 12.25
C ASN A 34 15.53 7.76 12.02
N THR A 35 15.15 6.61 11.43
CA THR A 35 13.78 6.35 11.04
C THR A 35 12.96 6.02 12.30
N PRO A 36 11.75 6.60 12.45
CA PRO A 36 10.87 6.27 13.57
C PRO A 36 10.67 4.75 13.70
N LYS A 37 10.88 4.19 14.89
CA LYS A 37 10.85 2.72 15.08
C LYS A 37 9.49 2.12 14.73
N GLY A 38 8.40 2.85 14.94
CA GLY A 38 7.05 2.46 14.54
C GLY A 38 6.86 2.35 13.02
N VAL A 39 7.55 3.16 12.22
CA VAL A 39 7.52 3.07 10.75
C VAL A 39 8.18 1.79 10.29
N VAL A 40 9.29 1.40 10.92
CA VAL A 40 9.97 0.12 10.67
C VAL A 40 9.03 -1.05 10.96
N VAL A 41 8.25 -1.01 12.06
CA VAL A 41 7.22 -2.03 12.35
C VAL A 41 6.15 -2.07 11.26
N GLY A 42 5.67 -0.90 10.83
CA GLY A 42 4.68 -0.78 9.76
C GLY A 42 5.12 -1.50 8.49
N PHE A 43 6.32 -1.19 7.97
CA PHE A 43 6.86 -1.89 6.80
C PHE A 43 7.15 -3.37 7.10
N ALA A 44 7.74 -3.72 8.24
CA ALA A 44 8.03 -5.11 8.59
C ALA A 44 6.76 -5.99 8.64
N THR A 45 5.60 -5.41 8.96
CA THR A 45 4.31 -6.12 8.96
C THR A 45 3.93 -6.65 7.57
N CYS A 46 4.45 -6.07 6.48
CA CYS A 46 4.25 -6.61 5.14
C CYS A 46 4.82 -8.04 4.99
N LEU A 47 5.90 -8.37 5.73
CA LEU A 47 6.43 -9.75 5.74
C LEU A 47 5.42 -10.74 6.35
N LEU A 48 4.64 -10.31 7.33
CA LEU A 48 3.58 -11.11 7.93
C LEU A 48 2.43 -11.33 6.93
N PHE A 49 2.07 -10.32 6.15
CA PHE A 49 1.14 -10.45 5.03
C PHE A 49 1.64 -11.51 4.02
N VAL A 50 2.89 -11.40 3.54
CA VAL A 50 3.46 -12.38 2.60
C VAL A 50 3.46 -13.79 3.19
N PHE A 51 3.85 -13.93 4.46
CA PHE A 51 3.89 -15.22 5.13
C PHE A 51 2.51 -15.88 5.27
N LEU A 52 1.49 -15.12 5.66
CA LEU A 52 0.14 -15.63 5.90
C LEU A 52 -0.71 -15.78 4.62
N THR A 53 -0.37 -15.08 3.55
CA THR A 53 -1.05 -15.26 2.26
C THR A 53 -0.65 -16.55 1.55
N ILE A 54 0.54 -17.11 1.82
CA ILE A 54 0.96 -18.42 1.29
C ILE A 54 -0.01 -19.55 1.71
N PRO A 55 -0.28 -19.80 3.02
CA PRO A 55 -1.24 -20.82 3.41
C PRO A 55 -2.66 -20.49 2.97
N ALA A 56 -3.06 -19.21 2.93
CA ALA A 56 -4.37 -18.82 2.39
C ALA A 56 -4.51 -19.18 0.90
N ALA A 57 -3.47 -18.92 0.09
CA ALA A 57 -3.45 -19.29 -1.33
C ALA A 57 -3.45 -20.81 -1.54
N ILE A 58 -2.73 -21.55 -0.70
CA ILE A 58 -2.77 -23.02 -0.70
C ILE A 58 -4.18 -23.51 -0.35
N ALA A 59 -4.82 -22.93 0.67
CA ALA A 59 -6.18 -23.28 1.05
C ALA A 59 -7.18 -23.00 -0.08
N ALA A 60 -7.09 -21.85 -0.75
CA ALA A 60 -7.95 -21.52 -1.89
C ALA A 60 -7.80 -22.56 -3.03
N LYS A 61 -6.56 -22.96 -3.36
CA LYS A 61 -6.31 -23.97 -4.40
C LYS A 61 -6.76 -25.38 -3.98
N LEU A 62 -6.53 -25.79 -2.75
CA LEU A 62 -6.88 -27.14 -2.29
C LEU A 62 -8.37 -27.33 -2.02
N LEU A 63 -9.04 -26.31 -1.47
CA LEU A 63 -10.46 -26.39 -1.08
C LEU A 63 -11.39 -26.08 -2.26
N TYR A 64 -11.00 -25.15 -3.13
CA TYR A 64 -11.90 -24.60 -4.16
C TYR A 64 -11.34 -24.69 -5.58
N GLY A 65 -10.06 -25.01 -5.76
CA GLY A 65 -9.44 -25.05 -7.09
C GLY A 65 -9.23 -23.68 -7.74
N VAL A 66 -9.45 -22.58 -7.00
CA VAL A 66 -9.36 -21.21 -7.52
C VAL A 66 -8.13 -20.47 -6.98
N SER A 67 -7.81 -19.32 -7.58
CA SER A 67 -6.78 -18.43 -7.05
C SER A 67 -7.21 -17.82 -5.70
N LEU A 68 -6.27 -17.34 -4.89
CA LEU A 68 -6.61 -16.64 -3.65
C LEU A 68 -7.54 -15.45 -3.91
N ALA A 69 -7.30 -14.71 -5.00
CA ALA A 69 -8.05 -13.53 -5.40
C ALA A 69 -9.53 -13.81 -5.73
N ASP A 70 -9.87 -15.07 -6.04
CA ASP A 70 -11.23 -15.50 -6.39
C ASP A 70 -11.94 -16.21 -5.22
N SER A 71 -11.34 -16.26 -4.03
CA SER A 71 -11.98 -16.80 -2.83
C SER A 71 -12.25 -15.69 -1.83
N ASP A 72 -13.46 -15.14 -1.84
CA ASP A 72 -13.81 -13.89 -1.18
C ASP A 72 -13.39 -13.80 0.29
N TRP A 73 -13.72 -14.82 1.10
CA TRP A 73 -13.43 -14.80 2.52
C TRP A 73 -11.93 -14.96 2.82
N LEU A 74 -11.20 -15.76 2.05
CA LEU A 74 -9.75 -15.92 2.17
C LEU A 74 -9.02 -14.67 1.67
N HIS A 75 -9.48 -14.12 0.54
CA HIS A 75 -8.96 -12.92 -0.09
C HIS A 75 -9.12 -11.70 0.83
N GLY A 76 -10.35 -11.42 1.29
CA GLY A 76 -10.61 -10.30 2.19
C GLY A 76 -9.84 -10.39 3.50
N SER A 77 -9.69 -11.60 4.05
CA SER A 77 -8.87 -11.84 5.24
C SER A 77 -7.38 -11.58 4.97
N ALA A 78 -6.85 -12.08 3.86
CA ALA A 78 -5.47 -11.89 3.46
C ALA A 78 -5.13 -10.40 3.23
N GLU A 79 -5.97 -9.70 2.48
CA GLU A 79 -5.79 -8.28 2.15
C GLU A 79 -5.94 -7.38 3.38
N SER A 80 -6.70 -7.79 4.40
CA SER A 80 -6.78 -7.04 5.66
C SER A 80 -5.40 -6.86 6.32
N LEU A 81 -4.45 -7.78 6.11
CA LEU A 81 -3.08 -7.67 6.61
C LEU A 81 -2.29 -6.57 5.89
N LEU A 82 -2.54 -6.34 4.60
CA LEU A 82 -2.00 -5.18 3.88
C LEU A 82 -2.62 -3.88 4.38
N THR A 83 -3.93 -3.85 4.69
CA THR A 83 -4.54 -2.68 5.34
C THR A 83 -3.91 -2.39 6.70
N ILE A 84 -3.63 -3.41 7.51
CA ILE A 84 -2.94 -3.26 8.80
C ILE A 84 -1.55 -2.66 8.59
N THR A 85 -0.79 -3.18 7.62
CA THR A 85 0.53 -2.67 7.23
C THR A 85 0.47 -1.18 6.91
N ASN A 86 -0.48 -0.77 6.06
CA ASN A 86 -0.63 0.63 5.65
C ASN A 86 -1.10 1.52 6.79
N LEU A 87 -2.07 1.07 7.59
CA LEU A 87 -2.58 1.81 8.74
C LEU A 87 -1.48 2.10 9.77
N VAL A 88 -0.75 1.06 10.18
CA VAL A 88 0.34 1.18 11.16
C VAL A 88 1.45 2.11 10.62
N THR A 89 1.82 1.96 9.35
CA THR A 89 2.82 2.82 8.70
C THR A 89 2.38 4.28 8.68
N VAL A 90 1.14 4.57 8.29
CA VAL A 90 0.61 5.94 8.22
C VAL A 90 0.47 6.57 9.60
N VAL A 91 0.00 5.83 10.60
CA VAL A 91 -0.10 6.33 11.98
C VAL A 91 1.29 6.63 12.54
N ALA A 92 2.27 5.74 12.33
CA ALA A 92 3.63 5.96 12.79
C ALA A 92 4.28 7.20 12.14
N PHE A 93 4.12 7.37 10.82
CA PHE A 93 4.58 8.59 10.13
C PHE A 93 3.87 9.84 10.63
N ARG A 94 2.56 9.78 10.87
CA ARG A 94 1.78 10.91 11.38
C ARG A 94 2.28 11.36 12.75
N GLN A 95 2.49 10.42 13.67
CA GLN A 95 3.00 10.72 15.01
C GLN A 95 4.41 11.34 14.95
N ALA A 96 5.28 10.81 14.09
CA ALA A 96 6.63 11.35 13.91
C ALA A 96 6.63 12.77 13.30
N LEU A 97 5.85 13.01 12.25
CA LEU A 97 5.75 14.31 11.59
C LEU A 97 5.09 15.36 12.47
N GLY A 98 4.02 14.99 13.20
CA GLY A 98 3.36 15.86 14.16
C GLY A 98 4.32 16.33 15.25
N TYR A 99 5.08 15.41 15.84
CA TYR A 99 6.11 15.75 16.83
C TYR A 99 7.19 16.68 16.26
N LYS A 100 7.72 16.40 15.05
CA LYS A 100 8.72 17.28 14.41
C LYS A 100 8.18 18.71 14.23
N GLN A 101 6.93 18.84 13.82
CA GLN A 101 6.30 20.14 13.59
C GLN A 101 6.06 20.92 14.89
N GLU A 102 5.64 20.23 15.96
CA GLU A 102 5.48 20.85 17.28
C GLU A 102 6.81 21.37 17.85
N VAL A 103 7.87 20.57 17.72
CA VAL A 103 9.24 20.96 18.11
C VAL A 103 9.73 22.15 17.28
N ALA A 104 9.49 22.15 15.97
CA ALA A 104 9.91 23.25 15.08
C ALA A 104 9.18 24.58 15.37
N ASN A 105 7.94 24.51 15.85
CA ASN A 105 7.14 25.69 16.16
C ASN A 105 7.33 26.18 17.61
N ASP A 106 8.22 25.57 18.40
CA ASP A 106 8.38 25.82 19.84
C ASP A 106 7.05 25.72 20.64
N VAL A 107 6.08 24.95 20.13
CA VAL A 107 4.72 24.87 20.70
C VAL A 107 4.67 23.92 21.90
N THR A 108 5.54 22.91 21.97
CA THR A 108 5.52 21.94 23.07
C THR A 108 6.91 21.57 23.60
N SER A 109 7.01 21.44 24.93
CA SER A 109 8.06 20.69 25.64
C SER A 109 7.71 19.19 25.72
N ALA A 110 6.83 18.71 24.83
CA ALA A 110 6.22 17.39 24.94
C ALA A 110 7.26 16.28 24.76
N ALA A 111 7.10 15.20 25.52
CA ALA A 111 7.93 14.02 25.33
C ALA A 111 7.68 13.42 23.94
N PRO A 112 8.71 12.89 23.26
CA PRO A 112 8.55 12.24 21.97
C PRO A 112 7.55 11.07 22.08
N PRO A 113 6.73 10.83 21.04
CA PRO A 113 5.79 9.70 21.05
C PRO A 113 6.57 8.38 21.14
N GLU A 114 6.04 7.41 21.90
CA GLU A 114 6.72 6.13 22.15
C GLU A 114 7.00 5.36 20.85
N SER A 115 6.16 5.51 19.83
CA SER A 115 6.34 4.94 18.48
C SER A 115 7.53 5.50 17.71
N LEU A 116 8.05 6.66 18.10
CA LEU A 116 9.28 7.21 17.52
C LEU A 116 10.50 6.41 17.99
N LEU A 117 10.51 6.05 19.28
CA LEU A 117 11.69 5.51 19.97
C LEU A 117 11.66 3.99 20.15
N SER A 118 10.47 3.38 20.22
CA SER A 118 10.28 1.97 20.51
C SER A 118 9.42 1.28 19.44
N TYR A 119 9.71 0.01 19.21
CA TYR A 119 8.91 -0.87 18.35
C TYR A 119 7.61 -1.31 19.05
N ASP A 120 7.58 -1.32 20.38
CA ASP A 120 6.53 -1.96 21.19
C ASP A 120 5.10 -1.46 20.92
N PRO A 121 4.83 -0.14 20.82
CA PRO A 121 3.46 0.34 20.65
C PRO A 121 2.84 -0.14 19.34
N MET A 122 3.59 -0.03 18.24
CA MET A 122 3.14 -0.46 16.92
C MET A 122 3.13 -1.98 16.82
N ALA A 123 4.07 -2.70 17.45
CA ALA A 123 4.08 -4.16 17.44
C ALA A 123 2.87 -4.74 18.18
N LYS A 124 2.47 -4.15 19.32
CA LYS A 124 1.24 -4.52 20.05
C LYS A 124 -0.01 -4.25 19.20
N LEU A 125 -0.05 -3.10 18.52
CA LEU A 125 -1.15 -2.77 17.61
C LEU A 125 -1.26 -3.77 16.46
N VAL A 126 -0.14 -4.12 15.82
CA VAL A 126 -0.09 -5.17 14.79
C VAL A 126 -0.59 -6.49 15.34
N GLY A 127 -0.10 -6.95 16.50
CA GLY A 127 -0.54 -8.21 17.10
C GLY A 127 -2.05 -8.25 17.35
N LEU A 128 -2.62 -7.16 17.89
CA LEU A 128 -4.06 -7.03 18.11
C LEU A 128 -4.86 -7.08 16.80
N LEU A 129 -4.44 -6.30 15.80
CA LEU A 129 -5.14 -6.20 14.52
C LEU A 129 -5.00 -7.49 13.69
N THR A 130 -3.84 -8.14 13.70
CA THR A 130 -3.62 -9.44 13.07
C THR A 130 -4.49 -10.51 13.74
N PHE A 131 -4.62 -10.49 15.06
CA PHE A 131 -5.54 -11.41 15.74
C PHE A 131 -6.99 -11.16 15.33
N ALA A 132 -7.41 -9.89 15.23
CA ALA A 132 -8.73 -9.55 14.71
C ALA A 132 -8.94 -10.04 13.26
N ALA A 133 -7.96 -9.82 12.37
CA ALA A 133 -7.96 -10.33 11.00
C ALA A 133 -7.98 -11.87 10.94
N PHE A 134 -7.28 -12.55 11.84
CA PHE A 134 -7.35 -14.01 11.94
C PHE A 134 -8.77 -14.48 12.26
N LEU A 135 -9.48 -13.79 13.16
CA LEU A 135 -10.87 -14.13 13.48
C LEU A 135 -11.79 -14.00 12.25
N THR A 136 -11.54 -13.05 11.35
CA THR A 136 -12.34 -12.88 10.13
C THR A 136 -12.17 -14.04 9.14
N ALA A 137 -11.03 -14.73 9.16
CA ALA A 137 -10.81 -15.98 8.45
C ALA A 137 -11.31 -17.22 9.23
N PHE A 138 -11.10 -17.24 10.55
CA PHE A 138 -11.39 -18.40 11.39
C PHE A 138 -12.88 -18.72 11.47
N PHE A 139 -13.74 -17.72 11.64
CA PHE A 139 -15.18 -17.93 11.78
C PHE A 139 -15.82 -18.57 10.53
N PRO A 140 -15.58 -18.06 9.30
CA PRO A 140 -16.03 -18.76 8.10
C PRO A 140 -15.46 -20.17 8.00
N ALA A 141 -14.17 -20.37 8.30
CA ALA A 141 -13.51 -21.68 8.16
C ALA A 141 -14.17 -22.81 8.97
N ILE A 142 -14.75 -22.49 10.14
CA ILE A 142 -15.46 -23.47 10.99
C ILE A 142 -16.95 -23.63 10.64
N ASP A 143 -17.49 -22.78 9.77
CA ASP A 143 -18.90 -22.77 9.33
C ASP A 143 -19.11 -23.39 7.94
N GLY A 144 -18.08 -24.04 7.38
CA GLY A 144 -18.15 -24.72 6.09
C GLY A 144 -18.34 -23.75 4.90
N PRO A 145 -17.37 -22.85 4.65
CA PRO A 145 -17.55 -21.76 3.70
C PRO A 145 -17.49 -22.27 2.25
N ALA A 146 -18.28 -21.64 1.38
CA ALA A 146 -18.16 -21.75 -0.06
C ALA A 146 -17.08 -20.80 -0.60
N VAL A 147 -16.70 -20.96 -1.87
CA VAL A 147 -15.67 -20.14 -2.51
C VAL A 147 -16.01 -18.64 -2.49
N HIS A 148 -17.28 -18.29 -2.74
CA HIS A 148 -17.84 -16.94 -2.69
C HIS A 148 -18.62 -16.67 -1.40
N THR A 149 -18.21 -17.27 -0.27
CA THR A 149 -18.76 -16.86 1.03
C THR A 149 -18.37 -15.41 1.28
N PRO A 150 -19.34 -14.48 1.43
CA PRO A 150 -19.03 -13.06 1.52
C PRO A 150 -18.12 -12.75 2.70
N TYR A 151 -17.07 -11.97 2.48
CA TYR A 151 -16.19 -11.53 3.55
C TYR A 151 -16.99 -10.78 4.62
N LEU A 152 -16.81 -11.17 5.89
CA LEU A 152 -17.60 -10.70 7.04
C LEU A 152 -19.13 -10.83 6.85
N GLY A 153 -19.59 -11.82 6.08
CA GLY A 153 -21.02 -12.03 5.80
C GLY A 153 -21.64 -10.93 4.94
N GLY A 154 -20.82 -10.20 4.17
CA GLY A 154 -21.28 -9.05 3.40
C GLY A 154 -21.49 -7.83 4.29
N PHE A 155 -20.71 -7.69 5.37
CA PHE A 155 -20.77 -6.52 6.24
C PHE A 155 -20.60 -5.24 5.39
N MET A 156 -21.56 -4.33 5.54
CA MET A 156 -21.73 -3.10 4.75
C MET A 156 -22.25 -3.27 3.32
N ASP A 157 -22.51 -4.47 2.83
CA ASP A 157 -23.24 -4.63 1.57
C ASP A 157 -24.71 -4.23 1.76
N ILE A 158 -25.29 -3.58 0.75
CA ILE A 158 -26.73 -3.35 0.63
C ILE A 158 -27.39 -4.70 0.38
N PRO A 159 -28.40 -5.11 1.18
CA PRO A 159 -29.12 -6.35 0.94
C PRO A 159 -29.68 -6.39 -0.48
N SER A 160 -29.53 -7.51 -1.18
CA SER A 160 -29.97 -7.66 -2.58
C SER A 160 -31.46 -7.37 -2.79
N ALA A 161 -32.29 -7.59 -1.76
CA ALA A 161 -33.72 -7.23 -1.77
C ALA A 161 -34.00 -5.71 -1.85
N LEU A 162 -33.00 -4.87 -1.55
CA LEU A 162 -33.08 -3.42 -1.55
C LEU A 162 -32.46 -2.78 -2.80
N LEU A 163 -31.76 -3.57 -3.62
CA LEU A 163 -31.24 -3.16 -4.93
C LEU A 163 -32.39 -3.27 -5.95
N TRP A 164 -33.16 -2.19 -6.11
CA TRP A 164 -34.23 -2.12 -7.10
C TRP A 164 -33.70 -2.23 -8.54
N ASP A 165 -34.38 -3.03 -9.37
CA ASP A 165 -34.30 -3.09 -10.85
C ASP A 165 -32.94 -2.65 -11.43
N SER A 166 -31.86 -3.26 -10.94
CA SER A 166 -30.57 -3.08 -11.59
C SER A 166 -30.66 -3.64 -13.01
N PRO A 167 -30.18 -2.91 -14.03
CA PRO A 167 -30.12 -3.41 -15.40
C PRO A 167 -29.19 -4.63 -15.54
N HIS A 168 -28.23 -4.83 -14.62
CA HIS A 168 -27.23 -5.91 -14.69
C HIS A 168 -27.09 -6.66 -13.35
N PRO A 169 -27.03 -8.01 -13.34
CA PRO A 169 -26.73 -8.77 -12.14
C PRO A 169 -25.26 -8.58 -11.73
N GLU A 170 -25.00 -8.56 -10.41
CA GLU A 170 -23.63 -8.53 -9.86
C GLU A 170 -22.88 -9.81 -10.29
N PRO A 171 -21.66 -9.70 -10.85
CA PRO A 171 -20.86 -10.87 -11.23
C PRO A 171 -20.46 -11.72 -10.02
N ASP A 172 -20.29 -13.03 -10.23
CA ASP A 172 -19.96 -14.00 -9.17
C ASP A 172 -18.65 -13.68 -8.40
N ASN A 173 -17.75 -12.91 -9.01
CA ASN A 173 -16.46 -12.52 -8.44
C ASN A 173 -16.35 -11.03 -8.09
N ALA A 174 -17.49 -10.34 -7.94
CA ALA A 174 -17.51 -9.00 -7.39
C ALA A 174 -17.11 -9.00 -5.91
N LEU A 175 -16.24 -8.08 -5.52
CA LEU A 175 -15.77 -7.98 -4.14
C LEU A 175 -16.82 -7.32 -3.23
N THR A 176 -16.86 -7.73 -1.95
CA THR A 176 -17.69 -7.06 -0.93
C THR A 176 -17.23 -5.63 -0.65
N VAL A 177 -18.13 -4.76 -0.15
CA VAL A 177 -17.76 -3.38 0.24
C VAL A 177 -16.60 -3.38 1.24
N ALA A 178 -16.61 -4.29 2.22
CA ALA A 178 -15.51 -4.44 3.19
C ALA A 178 -14.16 -4.77 2.51
N THR A 179 -14.19 -5.61 1.47
CA THR A 179 -12.98 -5.96 0.70
C THR A 179 -12.50 -4.80 -0.15
N TRP A 180 -13.43 -4.03 -0.74
CA TRP A 180 -13.09 -2.78 -1.45
C TRP A 180 -12.52 -1.72 -0.51
N ILE A 181 -13.02 -1.58 0.72
CA ILE A 181 -12.49 -0.62 1.71
C ILE A 181 -11.02 -0.93 1.98
N ILE A 182 -10.68 -2.21 2.14
CA ILE A 182 -9.31 -2.70 2.34
C ILE A 182 -8.43 -2.30 1.15
N HIS A 183 -8.86 -2.61 -0.07
CA HIS A 183 -8.11 -2.27 -1.29
C HIS A 183 -7.95 -0.77 -1.49
N ILE A 184 -9.04 0.00 -1.37
CA ILE A 184 -9.00 1.45 -1.51
C ILE A 184 -8.12 2.06 -0.45
N SER A 185 -8.17 1.60 0.81
CA SER A 185 -7.29 2.09 1.88
C SER A 185 -5.80 1.92 1.55
N SER A 186 -5.44 0.89 0.79
CA SER A 186 -4.07 0.64 0.33
C SER A 186 -3.59 1.61 -0.76
N LEU A 187 -4.52 2.32 -1.43
CA LEU A 187 -4.20 3.35 -2.41
C LEU A 187 -3.83 4.70 -1.76
N TRP A 188 -4.12 4.90 -0.46
CA TRP A 188 -3.92 6.18 0.22
C TRP A 188 -2.51 6.33 0.81
N LYS A 189 -1.83 7.36 0.30
CA LYS A 189 -0.54 7.99 0.67
C LYS A 189 0.70 7.52 -0.07
N GLY A 190 1.38 8.54 -0.61
CA GLY A 190 2.65 8.48 -1.30
C GLY A 190 3.82 8.66 -0.35
N LEU A 191 4.83 7.83 -0.58
CA LEU A 191 6.19 8.04 -0.17
C LEU A 191 7.02 8.06 -1.46
N THR A 192 8.19 8.71 -1.41
CA THR A 192 9.00 9.23 -2.52
C THR A 192 9.18 8.35 -3.75
N TRP A 193 9.80 8.90 -4.79
CA TRP A 193 10.16 8.26 -6.05
C TRP A 193 10.48 6.74 -5.98
N GLY A 194 11.14 6.28 -4.92
CA GLY A 194 11.44 4.86 -4.69
C GLY A 194 10.23 3.93 -4.49
N LEU A 195 9.06 4.44 -4.08
CA LEU A 195 7.85 3.66 -3.80
C LEU A 195 6.75 3.85 -4.84
N LEU A 196 6.95 4.72 -5.84
CA LEU A 196 6.00 4.90 -6.95
C LEU A 196 5.66 3.59 -7.67
N PRO A 197 6.62 2.68 -8.00
CA PRO A 197 6.25 1.44 -8.67
C PRO A 197 5.45 0.49 -7.76
N LEU A 198 5.67 0.52 -6.44
CA LEU A 198 4.85 -0.21 -5.47
C LEU A 198 3.41 0.34 -5.40
N HIS A 199 3.26 1.66 -5.46
CA HIS A 199 1.93 2.29 -5.56
C HIS A 199 1.22 1.91 -6.85
N THR A 200 1.91 1.98 -7.99
CA THR A 200 1.36 1.53 -9.28
C THR A 200 0.99 0.05 -9.23
N SER A 201 1.77 -0.81 -8.58
CA SER A 201 1.42 -2.23 -8.36
C SER A 201 0.06 -2.38 -7.65
N GLY A 202 -0.19 -1.61 -6.59
CA GLY A 202 -1.49 -1.59 -5.90
C GLY A 202 -2.64 -1.15 -6.82
N ILE A 203 -2.40 -0.17 -7.69
CA ILE A 203 -3.38 0.24 -8.71
C ILE A 203 -3.64 -0.89 -9.72
N VAL A 204 -2.60 -1.65 -10.12
CA VAL A 204 -2.78 -2.82 -10.99
C VAL A 204 -3.67 -3.87 -10.33
N ALA A 205 -3.44 -4.17 -9.05
CA ALA A 205 -4.27 -5.11 -8.29
C ALA A 205 -5.74 -4.64 -8.26
N CYS A 206 -5.98 -3.38 -7.87
CA CYS A 206 -7.32 -2.80 -7.83
C CYS A 206 -7.99 -2.80 -9.21
N THR A 207 -7.21 -2.53 -10.28
CA THR A 207 -7.71 -2.56 -11.66
C THR A 207 -8.07 -3.97 -12.10
N SER A 208 -7.31 -4.99 -11.67
CA SER A 208 -7.65 -6.39 -11.92
C SER A 208 -9.00 -6.75 -11.31
N HIS A 209 -9.24 -6.34 -10.06
CA HIS A 209 -10.52 -6.57 -9.37
C HIS A 209 -11.67 -5.77 -9.98
N LEU A 210 -11.42 -4.52 -10.39
CA LEU A 210 -12.40 -3.68 -11.08
C LEU A 210 -12.88 -4.31 -12.40
N PHE A 211 -12.04 -5.13 -13.03
CA PHE A 211 -12.39 -5.91 -14.22
C PHE A 211 -12.56 -7.40 -13.90
N TYR A 212 -12.97 -7.74 -12.68
CA TYR A 212 -13.39 -9.10 -12.32
C TYR A 212 -12.35 -10.17 -12.65
N ASN A 213 -11.06 -9.87 -12.43
CA ASN A 213 -9.92 -10.75 -12.72
C ASN A 213 -9.89 -11.29 -14.17
N SER A 214 -10.62 -10.65 -15.10
CA SER A 214 -10.81 -11.13 -16.48
C SER A 214 -9.62 -10.86 -17.40
N ILE A 215 -8.60 -10.14 -16.90
CA ILE A 215 -7.41 -9.73 -17.65
C ILE A 215 -6.16 -10.31 -17.00
N PRO A 216 -5.84 -11.60 -17.26
CA PRO A 216 -4.78 -12.29 -16.53
C PRO A 216 -3.39 -11.65 -16.60
N VAL A 217 -3.09 -10.90 -17.67
CA VAL A 217 -1.79 -10.25 -17.84
C VAL A 217 -1.51 -9.14 -16.80
N LEU A 218 -2.53 -8.66 -16.08
CA LEU A 218 -2.35 -7.70 -14.99
C LEU A 218 -1.63 -8.32 -13.79
N VAL A 219 -1.80 -9.63 -13.53
CA VAL A 219 -1.14 -10.32 -12.41
C VAL A 219 0.40 -10.30 -12.53
N PRO A 220 1.02 -10.72 -13.65
CA PRO A 220 2.46 -10.59 -13.80
C PRO A 220 2.94 -9.14 -13.90
N LEU A 221 2.10 -8.20 -14.36
CA LEU A 221 2.43 -6.77 -14.34
C LEU A 221 2.51 -6.24 -12.89
N GLN A 222 1.55 -6.59 -12.03
CA GLN A 222 1.57 -6.30 -10.60
C GLN A 222 2.81 -6.89 -9.93
N ALA A 223 3.13 -8.16 -10.22
CA ALA A 223 4.30 -8.82 -9.67
C ALA A 223 5.61 -8.14 -10.11
N PHE A 224 5.72 -7.81 -11.40
CA PHE A 224 6.85 -7.08 -11.96
C PHE A 224 7.02 -5.71 -11.28
N LEU A 225 5.96 -4.91 -11.18
CA LEU A 225 6.00 -3.59 -10.55
C LEU A 225 6.29 -3.67 -9.05
N THR A 226 5.83 -4.72 -8.36
CA THR A 226 6.22 -4.99 -6.97
C THR A 226 7.72 -5.26 -6.86
N CYS A 227 8.29 -6.06 -7.76
CA CYS A 227 9.72 -6.34 -7.79
C CYS A 227 10.54 -5.08 -8.07
N VAL A 228 10.14 -4.30 -9.07
CA VAL A 228 10.77 -3.01 -9.39
C VAL A 228 10.65 -2.06 -8.20
N GLY A 229 9.46 -1.96 -7.60
CA GLY A 229 9.19 -1.06 -6.49
C GLY A 229 9.96 -1.39 -5.22
N ASN A 230 10.06 -2.67 -4.85
CA ASN A 230 10.93 -3.11 -3.75
C ASN A 230 12.40 -2.77 -4.04
N THR A 231 12.84 -2.93 -5.30
CA THR A 231 14.21 -2.59 -5.72
C THR A 231 14.47 -1.09 -5.61
N THR A 232 13.56 -0.25 -6.10
CA THR A 232 13.69 1.21 -6.05
C THR A 232 13.57 1.73 -4.61
N ALA A 233 12.75 1.11 -3.77
CA ALA A 233 12.66 1.42 -2.34
C ALA A 233 13.96 1.07 -1.61
N GLY A 234 14.51 -0.12 -1.86
CA GLY A 234 15.80 -0.54 -1.30
C GLY A 234 16.94 0.38 -1.74
N TYR A 235 16.98 0.75 -3.02
CA TYR A 235 17.95 1.70 -3.54
C TYR A 235 17.80 3.10 -2.90
N ALA A 236 16.58 3.59 -2.74
CA ALA A 236 16.33 4.86 -2.06
C ALA A 236 16.85 4.82 -0.61
N ALA A 237 16.45 3.80 0.17
CA ALA A 237 16.93 3.63 1.54
C ALA A 237 18.46 3.50 1.64
N TRP A 238 19.09 2.86 0.65
CA TRP A 238 20.55 2.76 0.57
C TRP A 238 21.20 4.13 0.35
N ARG A 239 20.67 4.92 -0.59
CA ARG A 239 21.18 6.28 -0.85
C ARG A 239 21.09 7.16 0.39
N VAL A 240 19.95 7.12 1.10
CA VAL A 240 19.76 7.87 2.34
C VAL A 240 20.75 7.42 3.40
N ALA A 241 20.89 6.11 3.59
CA ALA A 241 21.82 5.55 4.57
C ALA A 241 23.26 6.02 4.30
N VAL A 242 23.75 5.84 3.06
CA VAL A 242 25.11 6.25 2.68
C VAL A 242 25.31 7.76 2.82
N GLY A 243 24.30 8.57 2.46
CA GLY A 243 24.28 10.01 2.64
C GLY A 243 24.37 10.44 4.10
N ASN A 244 23.72 9.70 5.00
CA ASN A 244 23.78 9.89 6.45
C ASN A 244 25.05 9.30 7.11
N GLY A 245 25.99 8.79 6.31
CA GLY A 245 27.27 8.28 6.80
C GLY A 245 27.33 6.78 7.02
N TRP A 246 26.25 6.04 6.75
CA TRP A 246 26.28 4.58 6.80
C TRP A 246 27.30 4.02 5.81
N ARG A 247 28.00 2.96 6.20
CA ARG A 247 28.91 2.22 5.33
C ARG A 247 28.62 0.72 5.43
N PRO A 248 28.66 -0.01 4.30
CA PRO A 248 28.46 -1.45 4.31
C PRO A 248 29.53 -2.17 5.13
N PRO A 249 29.20 -3.30 5.78
CA PRO A 249 30.18 -4.13 6.47
C PRO A 249 31.34 -4.51 5.54
N ALA A 250 32.57 -4.54 6.09
CA ALA A 250 33.79 -4.85 5.34
C ALA A 250 33.77 -6.23 4.65
N GLU A 251 32.92 -7.12 5.14
CA GLU A 251 32.75 -8.50 4.67
C GLU A 251 31.87 -8.64 3.41
N VAL A 252 31.34 -7.53 2.88
CA VAL A 252 30.50 -7.53 1.66
C VAL A 252 31.17 -6.71 0.54
N PRO A 253 32.16 -7.28 -0.18
CA PRO A 253 32.97 -6.54 -1.16
C PRO A 253 32.15 -5.91 -2.29
N LEU A 254 31.06 -6.58 -2.70
CA LEU A 254 30.18 -6.12 -3.77
C LEU A 254 29.51 -4.78 -3.43
N LEU A 255 29.02 -4.61 -2.20
CA LEU A 255 28.38 -3.37 -1.77
C LEU A 255 29.40 -2.22 -1.62
N ASN A 256 30.63 -2.53 -1.21
CA ASN A 256 31.70 -1.56 -1.11
C ASN A 256 32.10 -0.98 -2.48
N SER A 257 31.98 -1.74 -3.58
CA SER A 257 32.25 -1.24 -4.93
C SER A 257 31.22 -0.25 -5.49
N PHE A 258 30.05 -0.12 -4.85
CA PHE A 258 29.00 0.83 -5.26
C PHE A 258 29.01 2.13 -4.45
N LEU A 259 29.93 2.28 -3.49
CA LEU A 259 30.06 3.53 -2.76
C LEU A 259 30.61 4.62 -3.68
N PRO A 260 30.00 5.82 -3.71
CA PRO A 260 30.58 6.94 -4.46
C PRO A 260 31.95 7.32 -3.88
N ASP A 261 32.93 7.54 -4.77
CA ASP A 261 34.29 7.97 -4.43
C ASP A 261 34.29 9.39 -3.84
N GLY A 262 33.93 9.56 -2.58
CA GLY A 262 34.22 10.75 -1.75
C GLY A 262 33.71 12.12 -2.23
N SER A 263 33.13 12.26 -3.42
CA SER A 263 32.63 13.50 -4.00
C SER A 263 31.10 13.45 -4.05
N ILE A 264 30.46 13.52 -2.88
CA ILE A 264 29.10 14.01 -2.84
C ILE A 264 29.25 15.54 -2.91
N GLU A 265 29.18 16.08 -4.12
CA GLU A 265 28.97 17.51 -4.32
C GLU A 265 27.74 17.89 -3.51
N GLN A 266 27.98 18.74 -2.51
CA GLN A 266 26.96 19.43 -1.77
C GLN A 266 26.38 20.50 -2.70
N ASP A 267 25.56 20.08 -3.67
CA ASP A 267 24.74 20.97 -4.49
C ASP A 267 23.59 21.49 -3.63
N ALA A 268 23.96 22.29 -2.63
CA ALA A 268 23.08 23.21 -1.96
C ALA A 268 23.47 24.62 -2.40
N LEU A 269 22.46 25.38 -2.80
CA LEU A 269 22.45 26.84 -3.02
C LEU A 269 22.85 27.31 -4.41
N GLU A 270 21.87 27.38 -5.29
CA GLU A 270 21.24 28.65 -5.70
C GLU A 270 20.24 28.30 -6.80
N ASN A 271 18.95 28.58 -6.63
CA ASN A 271 18.13 29.17 -7.70
C ASN A 271 16.69 29.51 -7.25
N LYS A 272 16.39 30.79 -7.50
CA LYS A 272 15.12 31.53 -7.51
C LYS A 272 13.82 30.78 -7.21
N ALA A 273 13.13 31.28 -6.19
CA ALA A 273 11.75 30.97 -5.85
C ALA A 273 10.81 31.11 -7.06
N LEU A 274 10.18 30.00 -7.44
CA LEU A 274 8.96 29.98 -8.23
C LEU A 274 7.94 29.18 -7.43
N GLU A 275 6.90 29.85 -6.96
CA GLU A 275 5.74 29.23 -6.35
C GLU A 275 5.06 28.32 -7.40
N SER A 276 5.09 27.02 -7.14
CA SER A 276 4.36 26.02 -7.92
C SER A 276 2.87 26.16 -7.61
N GLN A 277 2.08 26.67 -8.56
CA GLN A 277 0.63 26.55 -8.50
C GLN A 277 0.23 25.08 -8.41
N SER A 278 -0.44 24.74 -7.31
CA SER A 278 -0.91 23.40 -6.98
C SER A 278 -1.85 22.87 -8.05
N LEU A 279 -1.74 21.57 -8.31
CA LEU A 279 -2.78 20.87 -9.06
C LEU A 279 -3.92 20.55 -8.08
N VAL A 280 -5.08 21.10 -8.41
CA VAL A 280 -6.35 21.05 -7.68
C VAL A 280 -6.67 19.68 -7.06
N GLY A 281 -7.04 19.69 -5.77
CA GLY A 281 -8.01 18.76 -5.17
C GLY A 281 -7.50 17.75 -4.13
N PHE A 282 -6.29 17.21 -4.26
CA PHE A 282 -5.80 16.13 -3.37
C PHE A 282 -4.88 16.61 -2.24
N GLU A 283 -4.25 17.78 -2.38
CA GLU A 283 -3.42 18.38 -1.31
C GLU A 283 -4.28 19.02 -0.21
N ASP A 284 -5.43 19.57 -0.59
CA ASP A 284 -6.42 20.13 0.35
C ASP A 284 -6.90 19.08 1.35
N LEU A 285 -7.04 17.82 0.93
CA LEU A 285 -7.36 16.71 1.84
C LEU A 285 -6.20 16.39 2.80
N GLY A 286 -4.96 16.44 2.32
CA GLY A 286 -3.77 16.21 3.15
C GLY A 286 -3.64 17.25 4.25
N GLU A 287 -3.84 18.54 3.90
CA GLU A 287 -3.85 19.65 4.85
C GLU A 287 -5.06 19.62 5.78
N ALA A 288 -6.26 19.34 5.25
CA ALA A 288 -7.47 19.21 6.06
C ALA A 288 -7.40 18.05 7.07
N LEU A 289 -6.74 16.95 6.70
CA LEU A 289 -6.50 15.79 7.56
C LEU A 289 -5.25 15.95 8.44
N ALA A 290 -4.39 16.95 8.18
CA ALA A 290 -3.20 17.21 8.99
C ALA A 290 -3.61 17.65 10.41
N GLN A 291 -4.67 18.44 10.53
CA GLN A 291 -5.15 18.99 11.80
C GLN A 291 -5.94 18.00 12.69
N ASP A 292 -6.22 16.79 12.20
CA ASP A 292 -6.98 15.80 12.93
C ASP A 292 -6.20 15.21 14.13
N ASN A 293 -6.86 14.52 15.05
CA ASN A 293 -6.17 13.58 15.93
C ASN A 293 -6.19 12.18 15.29
N ASP A 294 -5.44 11.23 15.83
CA ASP A 294 -5.33 9.88 15.24
C ASP A 294 -6.70 9.20 15.08
N ALA A 295 -7.61 9.36 16.05
CA ALA A 295 -8.94 8.77 15.99
C ALA A 295 -9.82 9.42 14.91
N THR A 296 -9.87 10.76 14.83
CA THR A 296 -10.67 11.45 13.80
C THR A 296 -10.10 11.21 12.41
N PHE A 297 -8.77 11.13 12.28
CA PHE A 297 -8.09 10.75 11.04
C PHE A 297 -8.53 9.36 10.58
N ILE A 298 -8.48 8.35 11.46
CA ILE A 298 -8.87 6.97 11.13
C ILE A 298 -10.35 6.90 10.73
N VAL A 299 -11.24 7.57 11.46
CA VAL A 299 -12.68 7.57 11.15
C VAL A 299 -12.95 8.22 9.80
N LYS A 300 -12.33 9.37 9.50
CA LYS A 300 -12.48 10.04 8.20
C LYS A 300 -11.88 9.21 7.06
N LEU A 301 -10.72 8.59 7.28
CA LEU A 301 -10.10 7.70 6.30
C LEU A 301 -11.01 6.51 6.00
N PHE A 302 -11.54 5.85 7.03
CA PHE A 302 -12.51 4.77 6.89
C PHE A 302 -13.77 5.22 6.14
N ALA A 303 -14.35 6.36 6.51
CA ALA A 303 -15.54 6.89 5.86
C ALA A 303 -15.28 7.21 4.37
N GLY A 304 -14.12 7.80 4.04
CA GLY A 304 -13.72 8.05 2.66
C GLY A 304 -13.55 6.77 1.86
N CYS A 305 -12.89 5.76 2.43
CA CYS A 305 -12.74 4.45 1.80
C CYS A 305 -14.10 3.76 1.62
N ALA A 306 -15.00 3.84 2.61
CA ALA A 306 -16.34 3.28 2.54
C ALA A 306 -17.14 3.91 1.41
N VAL A 307 -17.22 5.25 1.36
CA VAL A 307 -17.94 5.97 0.29
C VAL A 307 -17.40 5.59 -1.09
N ALA A 308 -16.07 5.59 -1.27
CA ALA A 308 -15.44 5.18 -2.53
C ALA A 308 -15.77 3.71 -2.88
N SER A 309 -15.78 2.82 -1.89
CA SER A 309 -16.07 1.40 -2.07
C SER A 309 -17.52 1.15 -2.48
N TYR A 310 -18.48 1.83 -1.83
CA TYR A 310 -19.88 1.81 -2.25
C TYR A 310 -20.05 2.35 -3.66
N ALA A 311 -19.37 3.46 -3.98
CA ALA A 311 -19.45 4.06 -5.31
C ALA A 311 -18.88 3.14 -6.40
N ILE A 312 -17.81 2.40 -6.14
CA ILE A 312 -17.25 1.42 -7.08
C ILE A 312 -18.20 0.23 -7.20
N LYS A 313 -18.49 -0.44 -6.06
CA LYS A 313 -19.27 -1.68 -6.03
C LYS A 313 -20.66 -1.52 -6.62
N TYR A 314 -21.35 -0.41 -6.34
CA TYR A 314 -22.70 -0.19 -6.87
C TYR A 314 -22.70 0.68 -8.13
N GLY A 315 -21.69 1.53 -8.34
CA GLY A 315 -21.59 2.31 -9.57
C GLY A 315 -21.50 1.43 -10.81
N GLU A 316 -20.80 0.30 -10.74
CA GLU A 316 -20.75 -0.68 -11.84
C GLU A 316 -22.12 -1.26 -12.22
N VAL A 317 -23.03 -1.35 -11.25
CA VAL A 317 -24.37 -1.93 -11.42
C VAL A 317 -25.34 -0.93 -12.07
N TRP A 318 -25.18 0.37 -11.77
CA TRP A 318 -26.09 1.44 -12.20
C TRP A 318 -25.64 2.20 -13.45
N PHE A 319 -24.35 2.15 -13.80
CA PHE A 319 -23.80 2.73 -15.02
C PHE A 319 -23.35 1.59 -15.95
N ASP A 320 -23.40 1.81 -17.27
CA ASP A 320 -22.78 0.89 -18.25
C ASP A 320 -21.25 0.97 -18.11
N PHE A 321 -20.75 0.38 -17.03
CA PHE A 321 -19.34 0.16 -16.81
C PHE A 321 -18.91 -0.98 -17.74
N PRO A 322 -17.71 -0.94 -18.34
CA PRO A 322 -17.26 -2.02 -19.20
C PRO A 322 -17.00 -3.27 -18.35
N PHE A 323 -18.04 -4.09 -18.19
CA PHE A 323 -18.01 -5.40 -17.55
C PHE A 323 -17.04 -6.37 -18.26
N GLU A 324 -16.80 -6.13 -19.55
CA GLU A 324 -15.71 -6.74 -20.31
C GLU A 324 -14.55 -5.74 -20.43
N GLY A 325 -13.58 -5.84 -19.51
CA GLY A 325 -12.41 -4.97 -19.51
C GLY A 325 -11.48 -5.23 -20.69
N GLY A 326 -11.26 -4.20 -21.52
CA GLY A 326 -10.21 -4.23 -22.55
C GLY A 326 -8.85 -3.89 -21.96
N LEU A 327 -7.78 -4.58 -22.38
CA LEU A 327 -6.41 -4.30 -21.92
C LEU A 327 -6.04 -2.80 -22.01
N GLY A 328 -6.42 -2.13 -23.10
CA GLY A 328 -6.14 -0.70 -23.28
C GLY A 328 -6.80 0.17 -22.21
N LEU A 329 -8.04 -0.16 -21.82
CA LEU A 329 -8.74 0.56 -20.76
C LEU A 329 -8.08 0.31 -19.41
N SER A 330 -7.71 -0.92 -19.10
CA SER A 330 -7.02 -1.25 -17.85
C SER A 330 -5.69 -0.54 -17.73
N LEU A 331 -4.91 -0.47 -18.82
CA LEU A 331 -3.67 0.30 -18.84
C LEU A 331 -3.93 1.79 -18.61
N ALA A 332 -5.05 2.35 -19.10
CA ALA A 332 -5.42 3.73 -18.80
C ALA A 332 -5.75 3.93 -17.31
N PHE A 333 -6.56 3.05 -16.71
CA PHE A 333 -6.86 3.07 -15.26
C PHE A 333 -5.60 2.93 -14.38
N ILE A 334 -4.57 2.24 -14.87
CA ILE A 334 -3.29 2.08 -14.17
C ILE A 334 -2.38 3.30 -14.36
N PHE A 335 -2.09 3.66 -15.61
CA PHE A 335 -1.01 4.58 -15.92
C PHE A 335 -1.43 6.05 -15.84
N VAL A 336 -2.70 6.40 -16.07
CA VAL A 336 -3.15 7.80 -15.89
C VAL A 336 -2.93 8.29 -14.45
N PRO A 337 -3.47 7.64 -13.40
CA PRO A 337 -3.20 8.08 -12.03
C PRO A 337 -1.73 7.95 -11.64
N SER A 338 -1.03 6.92 -12.12
CA SER A 338 0.41 6.74 -11.86
C SER A 338 1.26 7.86 -12.44
N LEU A 339 0.96 8.29 -13.68
CA LEU A 339 1.67 9.39 -14.35
C LEU A 339 1.33 10.74 -13.71
N LEU A 340 0.08 10.95 -13.28
CA LEU A 340 -0.31 12.15 -12.52
C LEU A 340 0.45 12.21 -11.19
N ASN A 341 0.56 11.09 -10.48
CA ASN A 341 1.35 10.99 -9.25
C ASN A 341 2.84 11.23 -9.50
N ALA A 342 3.42 10.62 -10.53
CA ALA A 342 4.81 10.85 -10.91
C ALA A 342 5.09 12.31 -11.29
N TYR A 343 4.20 12.93 -12.06
CA TYR A 343 4.29 14.35 -12.43
C TYR A 343 4.20 15.26 -11.21
N LYS A 344 3.32 14.93 -10.25
CA LYS A 344 3.23 15.63 -8.97
C LYS A 344 4.58 15.59 -8.23
N TRP A 345 5.16 14.42 -8.06
CA TRP A 345 6.46 14.27 -7.37
C TRP A 345 7.62 14.91 -8.13
N TYR A 346 7.55 14.96 -9.45
CA TYR A 346 8.47 15.74 -10.26
C TYR A 346 8.39 17.23 -9.95
N ARG A 347 7.19 17.81 -9.91
CA ARG A 347 7.03 19.22 -9.52
C ARG A 347 7.45 19.47 -8.07
N ARG A 348 7.09 18.58 -7.14
CA ARG A 348 7.46 18.72 -5.73
C ARG A 348 8.97 18.59 -5.51
N GLY A 349 9.65 17.75 -6.30
CA GLY A 349 11.11 17.64 -6.29
C GLY A 349 11.84 18.87 -6.86
N GLN A 350 11.13 19.78 -7.55
CA GLN A 350 11.67 21.05 -8.01
C GLN A 350 11.49 22.19 -6.99
N ASP A 351 10.73 21.95 -5.92
CA ASP A 351 10.44 22.93 -4.88
C ASP A 351 11.61 23.00 -3.88
N PRO A 352 12.36 24.12 -3.81
CA PRO A 352 13.51 24.24 -2.92
C PRO A 352 13.11 24.32 -1.43
N THR A 353 11.84 24.54 -1.12
CA THR A 353 11.32 24.48 0.26
C THR A 353 10.92 23.07 0.69
N PHE A 354 10.90 22.13 -0.26
CA PHE A 354 10.62 20.74 0.02
C PHE A 354 11.87 20.07 0.58
N ASP A 355 11.93 19.98 1.91
CA ASP A 355 12.72 18.95 2.61
C ASP A 355 12.11 17.58 2.25
N GLY A 356 12.48 17.08 1.08
CA GLY A 356 12.25 15.69 0.72
C GLY A 356 12.91 14.86 1.80
N TRP A 357 12.11 14.15 2.60
CA TRP A 357 12.63 13.28 3.64
C TRP A 357 13.24 12.00 3.04
N PHE A 358 14.15 12.11 2.06
CA PHE A 358 14.99 11.04 1.52
C PHE A 358 16.26 11.62 0.89
#